data_AF-A0A419FPT2-F1
#
_entry.id   AF-A0A419FPT2-F1
#
_cell.length_a   1.000
_cell.length_b   1.000
_cell.length_c   1.000
_cell.angle_alpha   90.00
_cell.angle_beta   90.00
_cell.angle_gamma   90.00
#
_symmetry.space_group_name_H-M   'P 1'
#
loop_
_entity.id
_entity.type
_entity.pdbx_description
1 polymer ?
#
loop_
_entity_poly.entity_id
_entity_poly.type
_entity_poly.pdbx_seq_one_letter_code
_entity_poly.pdbx_strand_id
1 'polypeptide(L)'
;MAITVDEISTLQRQSIELIHSVKKSEGERSKRLNKACEEIQKELGAVKEFLQNMKIDHLVAVHLTDQFPAGGVMRPRSNGFFVKLSATTIIKSVLHDTTIPYPRYTLHFTLNHAVASHLGGNWQGKRFAIILPLSTFIERVICLSPVDTWVLGNLTLPPSAEILMSETLYGGLKTSSLKEQRRQYWDVRRGYAKIVPFSDGLPIHVAVENRLREKGFTVVTGGMWDWNLLGAFSSILKKADENHIRLSYQDYFRLLADEGEEKWNVLFNKLSNDFKILIGGASHAGTVFMSIEELFHPLQLVDYKHATANRIPFSGEIEKIIEKFETERQNLLSVKGQYLSKETIAALNALHDVLKKYYAYVVEHEKMNRDEGIEKYGDDDNRL
;
A
#
# COMPACT_ATOMS: atom_id res chain seq x y z
N MET A 1 21.55 -29.57 -60.67
CA MET A 1 21.49 -28.24 -61.29
C MET A 1 22.76 -27.50 -60.89
N ALA A 2 23.55 -27.05 -61.86
CA ALA A 2 24.72 -26.23 -61.58
C ALA A 2 24.25 -24.77 -61.48
N ILE A 3 24.57 -24.10 -60.37
CA ILE A 3 24.32 -22.66 -60.21
C ILE A 3 25.26 -21.94 -61.19
N THR A 4 24.68 -21.12 -62.04
CA THR A 4 25.42 -20.35 -63.06
C THR A 4 26.19 -19.20 -62.40
N VAL A 5 27.25 -18.74 -63.06
CA VAL A 5 28.06 -17.59 -62.60
C VAL A 5 27.20 -16.32 -62.45
N ASP A 6 26.16 -16.18 -63.28
CA ASP A 6 25.21 -15.06 -63.23
C ASP A 6 24.28 -15.14 -62.00
N GLU A 7 23.86 -16.34 -61.62
CA GLU A 7 23.09 -16.57 -60.39
C GLU A 7 23.93 -16.26 -59.14
N ILE A 8 25.22 -16.65 -59.12
CA ILE A 8 26.15 -16.31 -58.03
C ILE A 8 26.32 -14.79 -57.92
N SER A 9 26.51 -14.10 -59.06
CA SER A 9 26.68 -12.65 -59.10
C SER A 9 25.43 -11.90 -58.64
N THR A 10 24.25 -12.42 -58.97
CA THR A 10 22.95 -11.87 -58.53
C THR A 10 22.76 -12.01 -57.02
N LEU A 11 23.05 -13.18 -56.45
CA LEU A 11 22.98 -13.43 -55.01
C LEU A 11 23.98 -12.56 -54.21
N GLN A 12 25.17 -12.33 -54.75
CA GLN A 12 26.15 -11.42 -54.14
C GLN A 12 25.63 -9.98 -54.11
N ARG A 13 25.02 -9.49 -55.19
CA ARG A 13 24.42 -8.15 -55.23
C ARG A 13 23.27 -8.02 -54.21
N GLN A 14 22.37 -9.00 -54.15
CA GLN A 14 21.26 -9.02 -53.20
C GLN A 14 21.74 -9.05 -51.73
N SER A 15 22.80 -9.81 -51.43
CA SER A 15 23.35 -9.85 -50.06
C SER A 15 24.01 -8.53 -49.66
N ILE A 16 24.71 -7.85 -50.58
CA ILE A 16 25.30 -6.52 -50.34
C ILE A 16 24.21 -5.47 -50.12
N GLU A 17 23.14 -5.49 -50.94
CA GLU A 17 21.98 -4.60 -50.78
C GLU A 17 21.28 -4.84 -49.44
N LEU A 18 21.11 -6.10 -49.04
CA LEU A 18 20.56 -6.46 -47.73
C LEU A 18 21.46 -5.97 -46.59
N ILE A 19 22.78 -6.18 -46.65
CA ILE A 19 23.72 -5.68 -45.63
C ILE A 19 23.68 -4.16 -45.53
N HIS A 20 23.63 -3.43 -46.65
CA HIS A 20 23.50 -1.98 -46.64
C HIS A 20 22.16 -1.52 -46.05
N SER A 21 21.06 -2.20 -46.42
CA SER A 21 19.74 -1.94 -45.86
C SER A 21 19.71 -2.16 -44.34
N VAL A 22 20.30 -3.27 -43.86
CA VAL A 22 20.44 -3.58 -42.43
C VAL A 22 21.27 -2.50 -41.73
N LYS A 23 22.47 -2.15 -42.23
CA LYS A 23 23.32 -1.11 -41.64
C LYS A 23 22.65 0.27 -41.60
N LYS A 24 21.89 0.63 -42.65
CA LYS A 24 21.12 1.88 -42.68
C LYS A 24 20.02 1.87 -41.61
N SER A 25 19.29 0.76 -41.48
CA SER A 25 18.25 0.59 -40.46
C SER A 25 18.82 0.64 -39.03
N GLU A 26 20.01 0.08 -38.81
CA GLU A 26 20.71 0.16 -37.52
C GLU A 26 21.16 1.60 -37.21
N GLY A 27 21.68 2.32 -38.21
CA GLY A 27 22.04 3.74 -38.06
C GLY A 27 20.83 4.63 -37.74
N GLU A 28 19.69 4.41 -38.40
CA GLU A 28 18.44 5.13 -38.11
C GLU A 28 17.90 4.76 -36.72
N ARG A 29 17.93 3.48 -36.33
CA ARG A 29 17.56 3.02 -34.99
C ARG A 29 18.44 3.66 -33.92
N SER A 30 19.75 3.69 -34.11
CA SER A 30 20.70 4.30 -33.17
C SER A 30 20.44 5.81 -33.00
N LYS A 31 20.15 6.53 -34.10
CA LYS A 31 19.75 7.95 -34.03
C LYS A 31 18.45 8.16 -33.23
N ARG A 32 17.43 7.34 -33.47
CA ARG A 32 16.16 7.39 -32.71
C ARG A 32 16.38 7.09 -31.24
N LEU A 33 17.21 6.10 -30.92
CA LEU A 33 17.55 5.73 -29.55
C LEU A 33 18.28 6.87 -28.84
N ASN A 34 19.31 7.46 -29.45
CA ASN A 34 20.04 8.58 -28.85
C ASN A 34 19.13 9.78 -28.59
N LYS A 35 18.26 10.12 -29.55
CA LYS A 35 17.26 11.19 -29.38
C LYS A 35 16.31 10.88 -28.21
N ALA A 36 15.80 9.66 -28.13
CA ALA A 36 14.95 9.25 -27.02
C ALA A 36 15.70 9.33 -25.68
N CYS A 37 16.96 8.88 -25.62
CA CYS A 37 17.81 8.99 -24.43
C CYS A 37 18.01 10.45 -23.99
N GLU A 38 18.28 11.37 -24.92
CA GLU A 38 18.43 12.80 -24.62
C GLU A 38 17.13 13.40 -24.06
N GLU A 39 15.98 13.08 -24.66
CA GLU A 39 14.67 13.53 -24.18
C GLU A 39 14.33 12.96 -22.80
N ILE A 40 14.69 11.70 -22.54
CA ILE A 40 14.55 11.03 -21.24
C ILE A 40 15.44 11.71 -20.20
N GLN A 41 16.71 11.95 -20.51
CA GLN A 41 17.66 12.64 -19.62
C GLN A 41 17.18 14.04 -19.25
N LYS A 42 16.56 14.77 -20.20
CA LYS A 42 15.97 16.08 -19.93
C LYS A 42 14.80 15.99 -18.94
N GLU A 43 13.91 15.02 -19.10
CA GLU A 43 12.80 14.79 -18.16
C GLU A 43 13.32 14.38 -16.77
N LEU A 44 14.30 13.48 -16.72
CA LEU A 44 14.97 13.07 -15.49
C LEU A 44 15.62 14.27 -14.79
N GLY A 45 16.21 15.21 -15.53
CA GLY A 45 16.75 16.46 -14.99
C GLY A 45 15.70 17.32 -14.29
N ALA A 46 14.56 17.57 -14.95
CA ALA A 46 13.45 18.35 -14.37
C ALA A 46 12.85 17.67 -13.13
N VAL A 47 12.75 16.35 -13.18
CA VAL A 47 12.32 15.51 -12.08
C VAL A 47 13.28 15.60 -10.88
N LYS A 48 14.60 15.54 -11.11
CA LYS A 48 15.61 15.69 -10.05
C LYS A 48 15.51 17.04 -9.36
N GLU A 49 15.34 18.10 -10.15
CA GLU A 49 15.15 19.46 -9.62
C GLU A 49 13.88 19.54 -8.77
N PHE A 50 12.77 18.93 -9.23
CA PHE A 50 11.54 18.84 -8.44
C PHE A 50 11.79 18.15 -7.09
N LEU A 51 12.50 17.02 -7.06
CA LEU A 51 12.80 16.30 -5.83
C LEU A 51 13.65 17.08 -4.83
N GLN A 52 14.71 17.70 -5.33
CA GLN A 52 15.62 18.47 -4.50
C GLN A 52 14.91 19.64 -3.84
N ASN A 53 13.89 20.19 -4.51
CA ASN A 53 13.08 21.29 -4.03
C ASN A 53 11.72 20.85 -3.46
N MET A 54 11.49 19.54 -3.33
CA MET A 54 10.22 19.02 -2.90
C MET A 54 10.01 19.31 -1.42
N LYS A 55 8.86 19.90 -1.11
CA LYS A 55 8.43 20.21 0.25
C LYS A 55 7.20 19.38 0.60
N ILE A 56 6.91 19.29 1.89
CA ILE A 56 5.71 18.60 2.36
C ILE A 56 4.42 19.15 1.74
N ASP A 57 4.36 20.43 1.41
CA ASP A 57 3.19 21.05 0.77
C ASP A 57 3.01 20.66 -0.70
N HIS A 58 4.02 20.01 -1.31
CA HIS A 58 3.89 19.39 -2.63
C HIS A 58 3.30 17.96 -2.53
N LEU A 59 3.11 17.44 -1.32
CA LEU A 59 2.56 16.11 -1.07
C LEU A 59 1.09 16.17 -0.67
N VAL A 60 0.31 15.33 -1.34
CA VAL A 60 -1.12 15.17 -1.08
C VAL A 60 -1.42 13.69 -0.93
N ALA A 61 -2.07 13.34 0.17
CA ALA A 61 -2.52 12.00 0.44
C ALA A 61 -3.90 11.74 -0.19
N VAL A 62 -4.04 10.57 -0.79
CA VAL A 62 -5.23 10.12 -1.49
C VAL A 62 -5.69 8.80 -0.88
N HIS A 63 -6.97 8.72 -0.53
CA HIS A 63 -7.59 7.51 0.00
C HIS A 63 -8.83 7.15 -0.82
N LEU A 64 -8.82 5.97 -1.44
CA LEU A 64 -9.99 5.44 -2.15
C LEU A 64 -10.84 4.56 -1.22
N THR A 65 -12.14 4.83 -1.17
CA THR A 65 -13.05 4.12 -0.25
C THR A 65 -14.48 4.06 -0.73
N ASP A 66 -15.23 3.10 -0.17
CA ASP A 66 -16.69 3.01 -0.33
C ASP A 66 -17.44 3.66 0.84
N GLN A 67 -16.72 4.08 1.88
CA GLN A 67 -17.28 4.63 3.10
C GLN A 67 -17.18 6.16 3.08
N PHE A 68 -18.34 6.82 3.16
CA PHE A 68 -18.37 8.28 3.29
C PHE A 68 -17.88 8.71 4.68
N PRO A 69 -17.01 9.73 4.80
CA PRO A 69 -16.46 10.19 6.07
C PRO A 69 -17.47 11.04 6.86
N ALA A 70 -18.52 10.38 7.35
CA ALA A 70 -19.60 11.01 8.12
C ALA A 70 -19.06 11.78 9.35
N GLY A 71 -19.55 13.01 9.53
CA GLY A 71 -19.07 13.91 10.59
C GLY A 71 -17.69 14.50 10.33
N GLY A 72 -17.18 14.42 9.09
CA GLY A 72 -15.83 14.88 8.77
C GLY A 72 -14.74 13.97 9.34
N VAL A 73 -15.04 12.69 9.59
CA VAL A 73 -14.09 11.75 10.21
C VAL A 73 -13.97 10.50 9.34
N MET A 74 -12.76 10.25 8.85
CA MET A 74 -12.37 8.98 8.26
C MET A 74 -12.20 7.95 9.37
N ARG A 75 -12.76 6.76 9.15
CA ARG A 75 -12.73 5.66 10.11
C ARG A 75 -12.11 4.45 9.42
N PRO A 76 -11.18 3.74 10.06
CA PRO A 76 -10.71 2.45 9.55
C PRO A 76 -11.89 1.51 9.31
N ARG A 77 -11.81 0.67 8.27
CA ARG A 77 -12.88 -0.30 7.97
C ARG A 77 -13.09 -1.30 9.10
N SER A 78 -12.05 -1.62 9.86
CA SER A 78 -12.13 -2.54 10.99
C SER A 78 -12.07 -1.80 12.32
N ASN A 79 -13.13 -1.05 12.64
CA ASN A 79 -13.35 -0.58 14.00
C ASN A 79 -13.93 -1.68 14.91
N GLY A 80 -14.41 -2.78 14.31
CA GLY A 80 -15.19 -3.79 15.02
C GLY A 80 -14.38 -4.75 15.90
N PHE A 81 -13.08 -4.89 15.66
CA PHE A 81 -12.30 -5.94 16.33
C PHE A 81 -11.80 -5.49 17.70
N PHE A 82 -11.04 -4.40 17.81
CA PHE A 82 -10.53 -3.92 19.12
C PHE A 82 -11.64 -3.57 20.13
N VAL A 83 -12.84 -3.23 19.66
CA VAL A 83 -14.00 -2.93 20.53
C VAL A 83 -14.84 -4.19 20.87
N LYS A 84 -14.70 -5.31 20.13
CA LYS A 84 -15.46 -6.57 20.36
C LYS A 84 -14.60 -7.82 20.60
N LEU A 85 -13.29 -7.68 20.73
CA LEU A 85 -12.42 -8.72 21.29
C LEU A 85 -12.71 -8.87 22.78
N SER A 86 -13.84 -9.47 23.13
CA SER A 86 -13.81 -10.29 24.34
C SER A 86 -12.86 -11.46 24.04
N ALA A 87 -12.10 -11.89 25.05
CA ALA A 87 -11.27 -13.11 24.93
C ALA A 87 -12.10 -14.27 24.34
N THR A 88 -13.39 -14.32 24.66
CA THR A 88 -14.36 -15.29 24.14
C THR A 88 -14.53 -15.27 22.63
N THR A 89 -14.52 -14.11 21.97
CA THR A 89 -14.64 -14.01 20.50
C THR A 89 -13.40 -14.53 19.78
N ILE A 90 -12.21 -14.26 20.34
CA ILE A 90 -10.93 -14.79 19.84
C ILE A 90 -10.92 -16.30 19.99
N ILE A 91 -11.21 -16.77 21.21
CA ILE A 91 -11.25 -18.19 21.55
C ILE A 91 -12.23 -18.92 20.63
N LYS A 92 -13.45 -18.41 20.42
CA LYS A 92 -14.40 -19.02 19.47
C LYS A 92 -13.86 -19.05 18.04
N SER A 93 -13.22 -17.97 17.59
CA SER A 93 -12.74 -17.92 16.21
C SER A 93 -11.59 -18.90 15.96
N VAL A 94 -10.69 -19.03 16.93
CA VAL A 94 -9.58 -20.01 16.93
C VAL A 94 -10.11 -21.45 17.07
N LEU A 95 -11.04 -21.71 18.00
CA LEU A 95 -11.57 -23.06 18.25
C LEU A 95 -12.44 -23.60 17.10
N HIS A 96 -13.15 -22.72 16.39
CA HIS A 96 -14.08 -23.11 15.33
C HIS A 96 -13.51 -22.98 13.92
N ASP A 97 -12.19 -22.74 13.78
CA ASP A 97 -11.52 -22.60 12.48
C ASP A 97 -12.25 -21.58 11.56
N THR A 98 -12.72 -20.50 12.17
CA THR A 98 -13.33 -19.41 11.42
C THR A 98 -12.25 -18.35 11.20
N THR A 99 -12.11 -17.86 9.97
CA THR A 99 -11.21 -16.75 9.65
C THR A 99 -11.39 -15.61 10.66
N ILE A 100 -10.37 -15.37 11.48
CA ILE A 100 -10.35 -14.23 12.40
C ILE A 100 -10.42 -12.97 11.53
N PRO A 101 -11.50 -12.15 11.60
CA PRO A 101 -11.63 -10.99 10.74
C PRO A 101 -10.48 -10.01 11.02
N TYR A 102 -9.61 -9.85 10.03
CA TYR A 102 -8.33 -9.15 10.13
C TYR A 102 -8.51 -7.64 10.41
N PRO A 103 -8.05 -7.11 11.56
CA PRO A 103 -8.34 -5.74 11.96
C PRO A 103 -7.23 -4.75 11.60
N ARG A 104 -7.24 -4.21 10.38
CA ARG A 104 -6.45 -3.00 10.09
C ARG A 104 -7.11 -1.78 10.74
N TYR A 105 -6.71 -1.44 11.96
CA TYR A 105 -7.10 -0.16 12.59
C TYR A 105 -6.29 1.03 12.03
N THR A 106 -6.04 1.01 10.72
CA THR A 106 -5.23 1.97 9.98
C THR A 106 -6.01 2.53 8.80
N LEU A 107 -5.72 3.78 8.46
CA LEU A 107 -6.11 4.40 7.21
C LEU A 107 -4.88 4.42 6.30
N HIS A 108 -5.04 3.95 5.07
CA HIS A 108 -3.98 3.83 4.08
C HIS A 108 -4.14 4.91 3.01
N PHE A 109 -3.03 5.54 2.64
CA PHE A 109 -2.99 6.61 1.65
C PHE A 109 -1.89 6.36 0.63
N THR A 110 -2.18 6.69 -0.61
CA THR A 110 -1.17 6.92 -1.64
C THR A 110 -0.84 8.41 -1.68
N LEU A 111 0.39 8.76 -2.05
CA LEU A 111 0.81 10.15 -2.18
C LEU A 111 0.78 10.55 -3.66
N ASN A 112 0.15 11.68 -3.98
CA ASN A 112 0.08 12.29 -5.32
C ASN A 112 -0.48 11.40 -6.45
N HIS A 113 -1.19 10.34 -6.10
CA HIS A 113 -1.88 9.47 -7.06
C HIS A 113 -2.97 8.69 -6.36
N ALA A 114 -3.87 8.10 -7.14
CA ALA A 114 -4.83 7.12 -6.65
C ALA A 114 -4.22 5.72 -6.63
N VAL A 115 -4.52 4.92 -5.60
CA VAL A 115 -4.13 3.50 -5.57
C VAL A 115 -4.75 2.75 -6.74
N ALA A 116 -3.91 2.04 -7.49
CA ALA A 116 -4.31 1.17 -8.58
C ALA A 116 -4.65 -0.23 -8.05
N SER A 117 -5.44 -0.99 -8.81
CA SER A 117 -5.69 -2.40 -8.48
C SER A 117 -4.43 -3.23 -8.68
N HIS A 118 -4.20 -4.19 -7.77
CA HIS A 118 -3.04 -5.08 -7.79
C HIS A 118 -3.40 -6.43 -7.14
N LEU A 119 -2.43 -7.34 -7.00
CA LEU A 119 -2.65 -8.67 -6.43
C LEU A 119 -3.25 -8.67 -5.02
N GLY A 120 -3.10 -7.58 -4.26
CA GLY A 120 -3.60 -7.45 -2.89
C GLY A 120 -5.00 -6.85 -2.79
N GLY A 121 -5.61 -6.44 -3.91
CA GLY A 121 -6.96 -5.90 -3.88
C GLY A 121 -7.36 -5.11 -5.12
N ASN A 122 -8.66 -4.86 -5.21
CA ASN A 122 -9.24 -4.06 -6.28
C ASN A 122 -9.75 -2.72 -5.73
N TRP A 123 -9.20 -1.63 -6.25
CA TRP A 123 -9.61 -0.26 -5.95
C TRP A 123 -10.32 0.42 -7.13
N GLN A 124 -10.55 -0.31 -8.23
CA GLN A 124 -11.48 0.14 -9.25
C GLN A 124 -12.90 0.16 -8.68
N GLY A 125 -13.69 1.15 -9.10
CA GLY A 125 -15.09 1.28 -8.71
C GLY A 125 -15.33 1.78 -7.28
N LYS A 126 -14.31 2.25 -6.56
CA LYS A 126 -14.52 2.92 -5.27
C LYS A 126 -15.40 4.15 -5.44
N ARG A 127 -16.32 4.34 -4.51
CA ARG A 127 -17.35 5.40 -4.58
C ARG A 127 -16.79 6.79 -4.28
N PHE A 128 -15.73 6.86 -3.48
CA PHE A 128 -15.15 8.09 -2.99
C PHE A 128 -13.64 8.09 -3.10
N ALA A 129 -13.07 9.25 -3.39
CA ALA A 129 -11.66 9.53 -3.19
C ALA A 129 -11.52 10.72 -2.25
N ILE A 130 -10.75 10.57 -1.19
CA ILE A 130 -10.49 11.62 -0.21
C ILE A 130 -9.08 12.13 -0.43
N ILE A 131 -8.95 13.43 -0.69
CA ILE A 131 -7.70 14.12 -1.03
C ILE A 131 -7.38 15.11 0.09
N LEU A 132 -6.20 14.97 0.69
CA LEU A 132 -5.76 15.69 1.89
C LEU A 132 -4.32 16.19 1.71
N PRO A 133 -4.00 17.48 1.93
CA PRO A 133 -2.59 17.90 1.98
C PRO A 133 -1.87 17.16 3.11
N LEU A 134 -0.73 16.52 2.82
CA LEU A 134 -0.04 15.68 3.79
C LEU A 134 0.39 16.48 5.03
N SER A 135 0.78 17.75 4.83
CA SER A 135 1.18 18.66 5.91
C SER A 135 0.14 18.86 7.00
N THR A 136 -1.14 18.63 6.71
CA THR A 136 -2.23 18.82 7.69
C THR A 136 -2.34 17.69 8.71
N PHE A 137 -1.71 16.54 8.48
CA PHE A 137 -1.80 15.39 9.38
C PHE A 137 -0.51 14.57 9.46
N ILE A 138 0.61 15.10 8.97
CA ILE A 138 1.91 14.40 8.94
C ILE A 138 2.35 13.90 10.32
N GLU A 139 2.05 14.63 11.40
CA GLU A 139 2.33 14.21 12.78
C GLU A 139 1.56 12.96 13.22
N ARG A 140 0.46 12.63 12.54
CA ARG A 140 -0.34 11.43 12.77
C ARG A 140 0.10 10.24 11.91
N VAL A 141 1.04 10.45 10.99
CA VAL A 141 1.56 9.40 10.12
C VAL A 141 2.52 8.52 10.90
N ILE A 142 2.23 7.23 10.93
CA ILE A 142 3.06 6.23 11.61
C ILE A 142 4.06 5.57 10.65
N CYS A 143 3.67 5.45 9.38
CA CYS A 143 4.46 4.90 8.28
C CYS A 143 4.34 5.85 7.10
N LEU A 144 5.46 6.38 6.62
CA LEU A 144 5.51 7.21 5.43
C LEU A 144 6.07 6.40 4.27
N SER A 145 5.19 6.05 3.34
CA SER A 145 5.50 5.34 2.10
C SER A 145 4.71 5.94 0.95
N PRO A 146 5.32 6.19 -0.22
CA PRO A 146 4.63 6.88 -1.30
C PRO A 146 3.35 6.18 -1.79
N VAL A 147 3.29 4.85 -1.67
CA VAL A 147 2.12 4.06 -2.08
C VAL A 147 1.29 3.52 -0.92
N ASP A 148 1.79 3.64 0.30
CA ASP A 148 1.19 2.96 1.44
C ASP A 148 1.50 3.70 2.74
N THR A 149 1.18 5.00 2.78
CA THR A 149 1.30 5.84 3.97
C THR A 149 0.17 5.53 4.94
N TRP A 150 0.47 5.31 6.22
CA TRP A 150 -0.52 4.90 7.22
C TRP A 150 -0.72 5.90 8.33
N VAL A 151 -1.97 6.06 8.74
CA VAL A 151 -2.38 6.72 9.97
C VAL A 151 -3.10 5.70 10.85
N LEU A 152 -2.81 5.68 12.14
CA LEU A 152 -3.55 4.84 13.08
C LEU A 152 -4.87 5.49 13.50
N GLY A 153 -5.93 4.69 13.47
CA GLY A 153 -7.25 5.03 13.96
C GLY A 153 -7.99 6.05 13.11
N ASN A 154 -8.88 6.78 13.76
CA ASN A 154 -9.70 7.78 13.10
C ASN A 154 -8.86 9.02 12.71
N LEU A 155 -9.19 9.59 11.56
CA LEU A 155 -8.61 10.84 11.07
C LEU A 155 -9.71 11.85 10.79
N THR A 156 -9.67 12.98 11.50
CA THR A 156 -10.57 14.11 11.23
C THR A 156 -10.09 14.85 9.99
N LEU A 157 -11.01 15.15 9.07
CA LEU A 157 -10.73 15.89 7.86
C LEU A 157 -10.48 17.37 8.18
N PRO A 158 -9.36 17.96 7.73
CA PRO A 158 -9.15 19.40 7.77
C PRO A 158 -10.02 20.11 6.73
N PRO A 159 -10.35 21.40 6.91
CA PRO A 159 -11.19 22.16 5.95
C PRO A 159 -10.69 22.17 4.51
N SER A 160 -9.37 21.98 4.30
CA SER A 160 -8.73 21.90 2.99
C SER A 160 -8.90 20.54 2.28
N ALA A 161 -9.45 19.54 2.97
CA ALA A 161 -9.71 18.23 2.41
C ALA A 161 -10.78 18.28 1.32
N GLU A 162 -10.64 17.43 0.31
CA GLU A 162 -11.61 17.28 -0.76
C GLU A 162 -12.12 15.83 -0.82
N ILE A 163 -13.42 15.68 -1.06
CA ILE A 163 -14.05 14.37 -1.28
C ILE A 163 -14.59 14.36 -2.70
N LEU A 164 -13.96 13.55 -3.55
CA LEU A 164 -14.39 13.33 -4.92
C LEU A 164 -15.41 12.20 -4.97
N MET A 165 -16.47 12.41 -5.75
CA MET A 165 -17.52 11.43 -6.00
C MET A 165 -18.21 11.70 -7.33
N SER A 166 -18.95 10.74 -7.85
CA SER A 166 -19.68 10.93 -9.11
C SER A 166 -20.86 11.92 -8.96
N GLU A 167 -21.27 12.57 -10.05
CA GLU A 167 -22.40 13.53 -10.08
C GLU A 167 -23.71 12.89 -9.62
N THR A 168 -24.02 11.68 -10.08
CA THR A 168 -25.20 10.90 -9.63
C THR A 168 -25.14 10.66 -8.13
N LEU A 169 -23.99 10.26 -7.59
CA LEU A 169 -23.83 10.01 -6.15
C LEU A 169 -23.98 11.30 -5.35
N TYR A 170 -23.42 12.40 -5.84
CA TYR A 170 -23.56 13.72 -5.24
C TYR A 170 -25.02 14.20 -5.21
N GLY A 171 -25.72 14.05 -6.33
CA GLY A 171 -27.15 14.36 -6.45
C GLY A 171 -27.97 13.57 -5.43
N GLY A 172 -27.76 12.25 -5.38
CA GLY A 172 -28.42 11.36 -4.43
C GLY A 172 -28.21 11.75 -2.97
N LEU A 173 -26.98 12.11 -2.57
CA LEU A 173 -26.70 12.58 -1.20
C LEU A 173 -27.40 13.91 -0.88
N LYS A 174 -27.48 14.82 -1.85
CA LYS A 174 -28.10 16.15 -1.70
C LYS A 174 -29.62 16.06 -1.56
N THR A 175 -30.26 15.17 -2.32
CA THR A 175 -31.72 15.04 -2.40
C THR A 175 -32.30 13.89 -1.58
N SER A 176 -31.46 13.11 -0.89
CA SER A 176 -31.91 11.96 -0.12
C SER A 176 -32.98 12.32 0.91
N SER A 177 -34.10 11.60 0.88
CA SER A 177 -35.15 11.65 1.90
C SER A 177 -34.71 10.99 3.21
N LEU A 178 -33.65 10.17 3.17
CA LEU A 178 -33.07 9.55 4.36
C LEU A 178 -32.32 10.62 5.16
N LYS A 179 -32.91 10.99 6.30
CA LYS A 179 -32.38 11.98 7.25
C LYS A 179 -30.90 11.79 7.56
N GLU A 180 -30.43 10.54 7.62
CA GLU A 180 -29.05 10.18 7.90
C GLU A 180 -28.08 10.55 6.75
N GLN A 181 -28.42 10.23 5.49
CA GLN A 181 -27.58 10.60 4.33
C GLN A 181 -27.51 12.11 4.13
N ARG A 182 -28.64 12.79 4.32
CA ARG A 182 -28.70 14.26 4.27
C ARG A 182 -27.88 14.88 5.41
N ARG A 183 -27.91 14.31 6.61
CA ARG A 183 -27.05 14.74 7.74
C ARG A 183 -25.57 14.58 7.40
N GLN A 184 -25.16 13.45 6.82
CA GLN A 184 -23.77 13.22 6.39
C GLN A 184 -23.29 14.31 5.42
N TYR A 185 -24.13 14.68 4.43
CA TYR A 185 -23.85 15.79 3.52
C TYR A 185 -23.65 17.12 4.24
N TRP A 186 -24.55 17.49 5.16
CA TRP A 186 -24.48 18.76 5.89
C TRP A 186 -23.33 18.82 6.88
N ASP A 187 -23.01 17.71 7.54
CA ASP A 187 -21.93 17.63 8.49
C ASP A 187 -20.60 17.96 7.80
N VAL A 188 -20.32 17.36 6.63
CA VAL A 188 -19.12 17.71 5.84
C VAL A 188 -19.12 19.19 5.41
N ARG A 189 -20.29 19.72 5.01
CA ARG A 189 -20.44 21.12 4.57
C ARG A 189 -20.26 22.16 5.67
N ARG A 190 -20.31 21.78 6.95
CA ARG A 190 -20.05 22.68 8.10
C ARG A 190 -18.57 23.04 8.29
N GLY A 191 -17.70 22.69 7.34
CA GLY A 191 -16.33 23.16 7.27
C GLY A 191 -15.26 22.07 7.37
N TYR A 192 -15.63 20.79 7.28
CA TYR A 192 -14.65 19.70 7.42
C TYR A 192 -14.04 19.24 6.10
N ALA A 193 -14.75 19.34 4.97
CA ALA A 193 -14.19 19.07 3.65
C ALA A 193 -15.07 19.65 2.53
N LYS A 194 -14.46 19.90 1.37
CA LYS A 194 -15.16 20.29 0.14
C LYS A 194 -15.53 19.04 -0.67
N ILE A 195 -16.80 18.89 -1.03
CA ILE A 195 -17.23 17.84 -1.96
C ILE A 195 -17.02 18.33 -3.40
N VAL A 196 -16.36 17.51 -4.23
CA VAL A 196 -16.04 17.81 -5.62
C VAL A 196 -16.64 16.72 -6.52
N PRO A 197 -17.82 16.96 -7.14
CA PRO A 197 -18.40 16.00 -8.05
C PRO A 197 -17.56 15.85 -9.34
N PHE A 198 -17.55 14.66 -9.92
CA PHE A 198 -16.99 14.36 -11.24
C PHE A 198 -17.99 13.58 -12.11
N SER A 199 -17.85 13.64 -13.43
CA SER A 199 -18.80 13.03 -14.37
C SER A 199 -18.93 11.51 -14.19
N ASP A 200 -20.16 10.98 -14.24
CA ASP A 200 -20.47 9.58 -13.89
C ASP A 200 -19.79 8.51 -14.76
N GLY A 201 -19.28 8.87 -15.95
CA GLY A 201 -18.51 7.99 -16.83
C GLY A 201 -16.99 8.01 -16.62
N LEU A 202 -16.48 8.93 -15.79
CA LEU A 202 -15.04 9.09 -15.58
C LEU A 202 -14.56 8.12 -14.49
N PRO A 203 -13.58 7.24 -14.77
CA PRO A 203 -13.02 6.37 -13.73
C PRO A 203 -12.41 7.20 -12.59
N ILE A 204 -12.64 6.78 -11.34
CA ILE A 204 -12.27 7.57 -10.16
C ILE A 204 -10.76 7.89 -10.07
N HIS A 205 -9.89 6.99 -10.53
CA HIS A 205 -8.45 7.26 -10.57
C HIS A 205 -8.12 8.40 -11.54
N VAL A 206 -8.75 8.43 -12.72
CA VAL A 206 -8.61 9.54 -13.68
C VAL A 206 -9.17 10.84 -13.10
N ALA A 207 -10.30 10.78 -12.39
CA ALA A 207 -10.86 11.95 -11.70
C ALA A 207 -9.90 12.51 -10.64
N VAL A 208 -9.25 11.64 -9.86
CA VAL A 208 -8.20 12.05 -8.92
C VAL A 208 -7.04 12.71 -9.66
N GLU A 209 -6.49 12.08 -10.68
CA GLU A 209 -5.35 12.65 -11.43
C GLU A 209 -5.67 14.02 -12.02
N ASN A 210 -6.82 14.17 -12.67
CA ASN A 210 -7.27 15.45 -13.21
C ASN A 210 -7.36 16.49 -12.10
N ARG A 211 -7.94 16.12 -10.96
CA ARG A 211 -8.08 17.04 -9.83
C ARG A 211 -6.74 17.43 -9.22
N LEU A 212 -5.77 16.52 -9.17
CA LEU A 212 -4.42 16.82 -8.71
C LEU A 212 -3.72 17.80 -9.65
N ARG A 213 -3.82 17.60 -10.97
CA ARG A 213 -3.28 18.53 -12.00
C ARG A 213 -3.92 19.92 -11.90
N GLU A 214 -5.24 19.99 -11.75
CA GLU A 214 -5.97 21.26 -11.56
C GLU A 214 -5.49 22.05 -10.35
N LYS A 215 -5.05 21.34 -9.29
CA LYS A 215 -4.52 21.94 -8.07
C LYS A 215 -3.02 22.23 -8.12
N GLY A 216 -2.36 21.94 -9.25
CA GLY A 216 -0.93 22.15 -9.44
C GLY A 216 -0.04 21.11 -8.75
N PHE A 217 -0.58 19.96 -8.35
CA PHE A 217 0.23 18.86 -7.82
C PHE A 217 0.83 18.03 -8.96
N THR A 218 2.08 17.62 -8.79
CA THR A 218 2.71 16.60 -9.62
C THR A 218 1.97 15.28 -9.45
N VAL A 219 1.49 14.69 -10.54
CA VAL A 219 0.78 13.39 -10.54
C VAL A 219 1.76 12.26 -10.84
N VAL A 220 1.67 11.17 -10.09
CA VAL A 220 2.54 9.99 -10.23
C VAL A 220 1.75 8.78 -10.74
N THR A 221 1.86 8.44 -12.03
CA THR A 221 0.97 7.49 -12.72
C THR A 221 1.58 6.08 -12.90
N GLY A 222 1.93 5.40 -11.80
CA GLY A 222 2.46 4.03 -11.87
C GLY A 222 2.82 3.40 -10.52
N GLY A 223 2.18 3.88 -9.44
CA GLY A 223 2.36 3.32 -8.11
C GLY A 223 3.80 3.42 -7.63
N MET A 224 4.30 2.35 -6.99
CA MET A 224 5.61 2.36 -6.31
C MET A 224 6.74 2.48 -7.31
N TRP A 225 6.55 1.92 -8.50
CA TRP A 225 7.52 1.98 -9.58
C TRP A 225 7.64 3.39 -10.12
N ASP A 226 6.52 4.08 -10.38
CA ASP A 226 6.58 5.50 -10.76
C ASP A 226 7.01 6.39 -9.61
N TRP A 227 6.88 5.98 -8.34
CA TRP A 227 7.60 6.67 -7.29
C TRP A 227 9.07 6.40 -7.43
N ASN A 228 9.56 5.17 -7.28
CA ASN A 228 10.99 4.81 -7.42
C ASN A 228 11.67 5.40 -8.68
N LEU A 229 10.89 5.60 -9.75
CA LEU A 229 11.34 6.05 -11.07
C LEU A 229 10.68 7.38 -11.49
N LEU A 230 10.06 8.08 -10.56
CA LEU A 230 9.62 9.47 -10.67
C LEU A 230 8.61 9.84 -11.76
N GLY A 231 7.72 8.93 -12.14
CA GLY A 231 6.84 9.10 -13.29
C GLY A 231 7.60 9.10 -14.62
N ALA A 232 8.94 9.09 -14.58
CA ALA A 232 9.77 8.89 -15.75
C ALA A 232 9.59 7.48 -16.28
N PHE A 233 9.25 6.48 -15.45
CA PHE A 233 8.96 5.14 -15.95
C PHE A 233 7.83 5.12 -16.99
N SER A 234 6.66 5.67 -16.63
CA SER A 234 5.53 5.75 -17.54
C SER A 234 5.79 6.70 -18.73
N SER A 235 6.52 7.81 -18.55
CA SER A 235 6.90 8.70 -19.66
C SER A 235 7.95 8.08 -20.60
N ILE A 236 8.95 7.38 -20.07
CA ILE A 236 9.99 6.66 -20.81
C ILE A 236 9.35 5.55 -21.63
N LEU A 237 8.48 4.74 -21.04
CA LEU A 237 7.78 3.67 -21.77
C LEU A 237 6.89 4.26 -22.86
N LYS A 238 6.13 5.31 -22.55
CA LYS A 238 5.29 5.99 -23.53
C LYS A 238 6.11 6.56 -24.69
N LYS A 239 7.22 7.25 -24.41
CA LYS A 239 8.10 7.80 -25.45
C LYS A 239 8.81 6.71 -26.25
N ALA A 240 9.24 5.64 -25.58
CA ALA A 240 9.83 4.50 -26.26
C ALA A 240 8.81 3.90 -27.24
N ASP A 241 7.55 3.73 -26.82
CA ASP A 241 6.47 3.24 -27.67
C ASP A 241 6.14 4.21 -28.82
N GLU A 242 6.01 5.51 -28.54
CA GLU A 242 5.81 6.59 -29.52
C GLU A 242 6.93 6.65 -30.58
N ASN A 243 8.16 6.27 -30.20
CA ASN A 243 9.30 6.20 -31.12
C ASN A 243 9.52 4.79 -31.71
N HIS A 244 8.61 3.86 -31.44
CA HIS A 244 8.70 2.44 -31.84
C HIS A 244 10.02 1.77 -31.40
N ILE A 245 10.52 2.16 -30.23
CA ILE A 245 11.70 1.61 -29.59
C ILE A 245 11.23 0.53 -28.62
N ARG A 246 11.48 -0.73 -28.99
CA ARG A 246 11.35 -1.84 -28.04
C ARG A 246 12.58 -1.85 -27.14
N LEU A 247 12.45 -1.30 -25.94
CA LEU A 247 13.50 -1.38 -24.92
C LEU A 247 13.62 -2.83 -24.45
N SER A 248 14.83 -3.38 -24.46
CA SER A 248 15.07 -4.62 -23.72
C SER A 248 15.04 -4.33 -22.22
N TYR A 249 14.80 -5.36 -21.41
CA TYR A 249 14.90 -5.25 -19.95
C TYR A 249 16.29 -4.72 -19.54
N GLN A 250 17.35 -5.10 -20.24
CA GLN A 250 18.71 -4.63 -19.98
C GLN A 250 18.92 -3.16 -20.35
N ASP A 251 18.41 -2.70 -21.50
CA ASP A 251 18.48 -1.28 -21.90
C ASP A 251 17.76 -0.41 -20.86
N TYR A 252 16.63 -0.92 -20.36
CA TYR A 252 15.87 -0.30 -19.30
C TYR A 252 16.68 -0.19 -17.99
N PHE A 253 17.26 -1.27 -17.48
CA PHE A 253 18.10 -1.19 -16.27
C PHE A 253 19.36 -0.35 -16.48
N ARG A 254 19.92 -0.30 -17.69
CA ARG A 254 21.06 0.57 -18.00
C ARG A 254 20.71 2.05 -17.91
N LEU A 255 19.54 2.43 -18.42
CA LEU A 255 19.02 3.80 -18.31
C LEU A 255 18.73 4.19 -16.84
N LEU A 256 18.50 3.21 -15.97
CA LEU A 256 18.19 3.42 -14.55
C LEU A 256 19.38 3.28 -13.60
N ALA A 257 20.38 2.46 -13.95
CA ALA A 257 21.51 2.14 -13.09
C ALA A 257 22.41 3.37 -12.81
N ASP A 258 22.40 4.36 -13.70
CA ASP A 258 23.14 5.60 -13.49
C ASP A 258 22.42 6.60 -12.56
N GLU A 259 21.13 6.38 -12.22
CA GLU A 259 20.32 7.40 -11.54
C GLU A 259 19.40 6.93 -10.40
N GLY A 260 19.27 5.61 -10.17
CA GLY A 260 18.05 5.02 -9.63
C GLY A 260 17.97 4.63 -8.15
N GLU A 261 19.03 4.74 -7.34
CA GLU A 261 18.92 4.49 -5.90
C GLU A 261 19.03 5.81 -5.10
N GLU A 262 18.10 6.00 -4.16
CA GLU A 262 18.17 6.93 -3.01
C GLU A 262 17.54 8.35 -3.04
N LYS A 263 16.92 8.85 -4.12
CA LYS A 263 16.48 10.27 -4.08
C LYS A 263 15.21 10.57 -3.30
N TRP A 264 14.18 9.72 -3.34
CA TRP A 264 13.04 9.87 -2.42
C TRP A 264 13.42 9.60 -0.99
N ASN A 265 14.39 8.71 -0.78
CA ASN A 265 14.94 8.47 0.54
C ASN A 265 15.44 9.79 1.11
N VAL A 266 16.05 10.72 0.36
CA VAL A 266 16.47 12.02 0.93
C VAL A 266 15.30 12.81 1.52
N LEU A 267 14.22 13.05 0.76
CA LEU A 267 13.06 13.79 1.27
C LEU A 267 12.36 13.02 2.39
N PHE A 268 12.12 11.71 2.20
CA PHE A 268 11.40 10.91 3.18
C PHE A 268 12.25 10.74 4.44
N ASN A 269 13.58 10.57 4.35
CA ASN A 269 14.56 10.60 5.45
C ASN A 269 14.48 11.93 6.17
N LYS A 270 14.45 13.04 5.44
CA LYS A 270 14.28 14.36 6.04
C LYS A 270 12.94 14.45 6.78
N LEU A 271 11.81 14.16 6.14
CA LEU A 271 10.49 14.20 6.78
C LEU A 271 10.40 13.25 7.97
N SER A 272 10.98 12.06 7.86
CA SER A 272 11.06 11.10 8.94
C SER A 272 11.90 11.60 10.10
N ASN A 273 13.00 12.31 9.85
CA ASN A 273 13.81 12.90 10.90
C ASN A 273 13.09 14.09 11.54
N ASP A 274 12.54 14.98 10.72
CA ASP A 274 11.84 16.20 11.14
C ASP A 274 10.59 15.87 11.97
N PHE A 275 9.79 14.89 11.52
CA PHE A 275 8.53 14.49 12.15
C PHE A 275 8.62 13.18 12.95
N LYS A 276 9.81 12.58 13.05
CA LYS A 276 10.05 11.29 13.74
C LYS A 276 9.12 10.18 13.26
N ILE A 277 8.92 10.07 11.95
CA ILE A 277 8.06 9.07 11.31
C ILE A 277 8.87 7.78 11.06
N LEU A 278 8.24 6.65 10.76
CA LEU A 278 8.95 5.50 10.22
C LEU A 278 8.93 5.56 8.69
N ILE A 279 10.09 5.40 8.05
CA ILE A 279 10.17 5.20 6.60
C ILE A 279 10.25 3.71 6.35
N GLY A 280 9.49 3.26 5.36
CA GLY A 280 9.77 1.99 4.74
C GLY A 280 8.77 1.72 3.63
N GLY A 281 9.20 0.94 2.64
CA GLY A 281 8.28 -0.03 2.05
C GLY A 281 7.77 -0.99 3.12
N ALA A 282 6.98 -1.99 2.74
CA ALA A 282 6.34 -2.95 3.64
C ALA A 282 7.26 -3.67 4.68
N SER A 283 8.58 -3.43 4.71
CA SER A 283 9.55 -4.12 5.57
C SER A 283 9.89 -3.49 6.93
N HIS A 284 9.83 -2.16 7.15
CA HIS A 284 10.34 -1.53 8.41
C HIS A 284 9.27 -0.96 9.36
N ALA A 285 8.30 -0.18 8.87
CA ALA A 285 7.08 0.08 9.66
C ALA A 285 6.16 -1.14 9.65
N GLY A 286 6.29 -1.94 8.60
CA GLY A 286 5.86 -3.31 8.55
C GLY A 286 6.40 -4.09 9.73
N THR A 287 7.67 -4.05 10.13
CA THR A 287 8.12 -4.94 11.21
C THR A 287 7.38 -4.79 12.55
N VAL A 288 6.82 -3.64 12.95
CA VAL A 288 6.00 -3.60 14.19
C VAL A 288 4.55 -3.98 13.93
N PHE A 289 3.93 -3.49 12.85
CA PHE A 289 2.55 -3.83 12.52
C PHE A 289 2.44 -5.20 11.87
N MET A 290 3.26 -5.54 10.89
CA MET A 290 3.55 -6.93 10.51
C MET A 290 4.08 -7.75 11.66
N SER A 291 4.84 -7.27 12.67
CA SER A 291 5.04 -8.12 13.86
C SER A 291 3.69 -8.42 14.46
N ILE A 292 2.84 -7.42 14.74
CA ILE A 292 1.46 -7.65 15.19
C ILE A 292 0.69 -8.60 14.24
N GLU A 293 0.81 -8.46 12.91
CA GLU A 293 0.17 -9.34 11.93
C GLU A 293 0.78 -10.75 11.95
N GLU A 294 2.09 -10.89 12.13
CA GLU A 294 2.87 -12.11 12.36
C GLU A 294 2.68 -12.67 13.77
N LEU A 295 2.11 -11.92 14.72
CA LEU A 295 1.63 -12.45 15.99
C LEU A 295 0.26 -13.10 15.78
N PHE A 296 -0.58 -12.51 14.92
CA PHE A 296 -1.89 -13.06 14.57
C PHE A 296 -1.84 -14.16 13.51
N HIS A 297 -0.81 -14.20 12.67
CA HIS A 297 -0.70 -15.18 11.59
C HIS A 297 -0.41 -16.61 12.11
N PRO A 298 0.44 -16.85 13.12
CA PRO A 298 0.55 -18.13 13.83
C PRO A 298 -0.74 -18.49 14.58
N LEU A 299 -1.48 -17.50 15.09
CA LEU A 299 -2.81 -17.73 15.67
C LEU A 299 -3.87 -18.14 14.62
N GLN A 300 -3.59 -17.90 13.33
CA GLN A 300 -4.44 -18.30 12.20
C GLN A 300 -3.94 -19.57 11.48
N LEU A 301 -2.62 -19.81 11.42
CA LEU A 301 -2.00 -20.89 10.65
C LEU A 301 -1.52 -22.06 11.49
N VAL A 302 -1.20 -21.86 12.78
CA VAL A 302 -1.00 -23.00 13.65
C VAL A 302 -2.38 -23.49 13.97
N ASP A 303 -2.84 -24.45 13.16
CA ASP A 303 -4.03 -25.23 13.43
C ASP A 303 -3.89 -25.74 14.88
N TYR A 304 -4.58 -25.07 15.80
CA TYR A 304 -4.51 -25.39 17.22
C TYR A 304 -4.79 -26.88 17.42
N LYS A 305 -5.64 -27.47 16.56
CA LYS A 305 -5.88 -28.91 16.50
C LYS A 305 -4.63 -29.69 16.14
N HIS A 306 -3.86 -29.28 15.14
CA HIS A 306 -2.57 -29.90 14.78
C HIS A 306 -1.53 -29.79 15.90
N ALA A 307 -1.43 -28.64 16.59
CA ALA A 307 -0.52 -28.48 17.72
C ALA A 307 -0.94 -29.37 18.91
N THR A 308 -2.24 -29.43 19.24
CA THR A 308 -2.76 -30.35 20.28
C THR A 308 -2.61 -31.82 19.87
N ALA A 309 -2.83 -32.18 18.61
CA ALA A 309 -2.70 -33.54 18.11
C ALA A 309 -1.25 -34.04 18.18
N ASN A 310 -0.27 -33.16 17.95
CA ASN A 310 1.15 -33.49 17.99
C ASN A 310 1.83 -33.20 19.34
N ARG A 311 1.07 -32.81 20.37
CA ARG A 311 1.57 -32.49 21.72
C ARG A 311 2.70 -31.45 21.73
N ILE A 312 2.69 -30.53 20.77
CA ILE A 312 3.68 -29.45 20.71
C ILE A 312 3.28 -28.41 21.76
N PRO A 313 4.16 -28.04 22.71
CA PRO A 313 3.86 -27.00 23.69
C PRO A 313 3.61 -25.67 22.95
N PHE A 314 2.35 -25.27 22.88
CA PHE A 314 1.89 -24.10 22.15
C PHE A 314 2.06 -22.82 22.98
N SER A 315 1.96 -22.95 24.30
CA SER A 315 2.24 -21.87 25.26
C SER A 315 3.60 -21.21 25.04
N GLY A 316 4.66 -21.99 24.82
CA GLY A 316 6.03 -21.46 24.63
C GLY A 316 6.19 -20.56 23.39
N GLU A 317 5.49 -20.85 22.30
CA GLU A 317 5.53 -19.99 21.10
C GLU A 317 4.70 -18.70 21.31
N ILE A 318 3.55 -18.79 21.99
CA ILE A 318 2.77 -17.61 22.38
C ILE A 318 3.56 -16.71 23.33
N GLU A 319 4.33 -17.29 24.25
CA GLU A 319 5.18 -16.54 25.18
C GLU A 319 6.23 -15.71 24.43
N LYS A 320 6.96 -16.32 23.48
CA LYS A 320 7.92 -15.61 22.61
C LYS A 320 7.27 -14.49 21.81
N ILE A 321 6.05 -14.74 21.32
CA ILE A 321 5.20 -13.76 20.62
C ILE A 321 4.89 -12.57 21.55
N ILE A 322 4.47 -12.83 22.79
CA ILE A 322 4.19 -11.79 23.79
C ILE A 322 5.45 -10.99 24.14
N GLU A 323 6.58 -11.66 24.34
CA GLU A 323 7.85 -11.01 24.66
C GLU A 323 8.33 -10.10 23.51
N LYS A 324 8.26 -10.58 22.26
CA LYS A 324 8.56 -9.80 21.07
C LYS A 324 7.62 -8.58 20.99
N PHE A 325 6.31 -8.78 21.18
CA PHE A 325 5.34 -7.70 21.17
C PHE A 325 5.60 -6.66 22.26
N GLU A 326 5.87 -7.09 23.48
CA GLU A 326 6.15 -6.19 24.60
C GLU A 326 7.41 -5.38 24.34
N THR A 327 8.45 -6.01 23.80
CA THR A 327 9.68 -5.31 23.41
C THR A 327 9.40 -4.23 22.37
N GLU A 328 8.70 -4.56 21.28
CA GLU A 328 8.34 -3.60 20.23
C GLU A 328 7.39 -2.50 20.73
N ARG A 329 6.43 -2.86 21.59
CA ARG A 329 5.51 -1.92 22.23
C ARG A 329 6.28 -0.93 23.11
N GLN A 330 7.21 -1.41 23.94
CA GLN A 330 8.05 -0.56 24.79
C GLN A 330 8.99 0.31 23.95
N ASN A 331 9.53 -0.19 22.84
CA ASN A 331 10.30 0.61 21.88
C ASN A 331 9.44 1.74 21.30
N LEU A 332 8.22 1.44 20.86
CA LEU A 332 7.27 2.45 20.36
C LEU A 332 6.92 3.50 21.44
N LEU A 333 6.64 3.06 22.66
CA LEU A 333 6.27 3.95 23.76
C LEU A 333 7.45 4.80 24.27
N SER A 334 8.67 4.26 24.29
CA SER A 334 9.86 4.97 24.76
C SER A 334 10.41 5.95 23.71
N VAL A 335 10.50 5.53 22.46
CA VAL A 335 11.06 6.35 21.37
C VAL A 335 10.03 7.38 20.88
N LYS A 336 8.74 7.03 20.92
CA LYS A 336 7.67 7.83 20.30
C LYS A 336 6.44 8.10 21.19
N GLY A 337 6.46 7.76 22.47
CA GLY A 337 5.29 7.91 23.35
C GLY A 337 4.67 9.30 23.41
N GLN A 338 5.47 10.36 23.21
CA GLN A 338 4.96 11.74 23.12
C GLN A 338 4.23 12.05 21.80
N TYR A 339 4.46 11.26 20.75
CA TYR A 339 3.89 11.42 19.41
C TYR A 339 2.75 10.43 19.13
N LEU A 340 2.63 9.38 19.95
CA LEU A 340 1.50 8.48 19.87
C LEU A 340 0.27 9.16 20.48
N SER A 341 -0.84 9.14 19.75
CA SER A 341 -2.11 9.60 20.30
C SER A 341 -2.48 8.77 21.53
N LYS A 342 -3.26 9.35 22.45
CA LYS A 342 -3.76 8.62 23.63
C LYS A 342 -4.53 7.37 23.21
N GLU A 343 -5.23 7.44 22.08
CA GLU A 343 -5.96 6.34 21.46
C GLU A 343 -5.02 5.24 20.96
N THR A 344 -3.88 5.60 20.36
CA THR A 344 -2.85 4.64 19.93
C THR A 344 -2.26 3.90 21.12
N ILE A 345 -1.89 4.62 22.17
CA ILE A 345 -1.34 4.05 23.40
C ILE A 345 -2.37 3.10 24.04
N ALA A 346 -3.64 3.53 24.12
CA ALA A 346 -4.72 2.70 24.62
C ALA A 346 -4.92 1.42 23.78
N ALA A 347 -4.84 1.51 22.45
CA ALA A 347 -4.96 0.34 21.56
C ALA A 347 -3.80 -0.65 21.74
N LEU A 348 -2.56 -0.17 21.83
CA LEU A 348 -1.38 -1.01 22.08
C LEU A 348 -1.46 -1.73 23.43
N ASN A 349 -1.93 -1.03 24.46
CA ASN A 349 -2.13 -1.62 25.80
C ASN A 349 -3.25 -2.65 25.80
N ALA A 350 -4.38 -2.36 25.14
CA ALA A 350 -5.48 -3.30 25.01
C ALA A 350 -5.05 -4.58 24.29
N LEU A 351 -4.24 -4.47 23.23
CA LEU A 351 -3.69 -5.61 22.52
C LEU A 351 -2.77 -6.47 23.41
N HIS A 352 -1.89 -5.82 24.18
CA HIS A 352 -1.03 -6.52 25.15
C HIS A 352 -1.85 -7.35 26.15
N ASP A 353 -2.91 -6.75 26.71
CA ASP A 353 -3.80 -7.41 27.68
C ASP A 353 -4.53 -8.60 27.07
N VAL A 354 -4.95 -8.48 25.80
CA VAL A 354 -5.58 -9.59 25.07
C VAL A 354 -4.61 -10.76 24.89
N LEU A 355 -3.37 -10.49 24.48
CA LEU A 355 -2.36 -11.54 24.28
C LEU A 355 -2.06 -12.27 25.60
N LYS A 356 -1.89 -11.54 26.70
CA LYS A 356 -1.69 -12.13 28.04
C LYS A 356 -2.85 -13.02 28.48
N LYS A 357 -4.10 -12.59 28.26
CA LYS A 357 -5.29 -13.40 28.56
C LYS A 357 -5.35 -14.66 27.72
N TYR A 358 -5.00 -14.56 26.44
CA TYR A 358 -4.95 -15.71 25.54
C TYR A 358 -3.88 -16.72 25.95
N TYR A 359 -2.67 -16.26 26.32
CA TYR A 359 -1.62 -17.12 26.86
C TYR A 359 -2.06 -17.85 28.12
N ALA A 360 -2.66 -17.14 29.09
CA ALA A 360 -3.16 -17.75 30.33
C ALA A 360 -4.20 -18.86 30.03
N TYR A 361 -5.11 -18.62 29.09
CA TYR A 361 -6.06 -19.63 28.63
C TYR A 361 -5.38 -20.87 28.03
N VAL A 362 -4.37 -20.69 27.17
CA VAL A 362 -3.63 -21.81 26.57
C VAL A 362 -2.87 -22.61 27.63
N VAL A 363 -2.21 -21.95 28.58
CA VAL A 363 -1.50 -22.62 29.69
C VAL A 363 -2.47 -23.44 30.55
N GLU A 364 -3.64 -22.88 30.88
CA GLU A 364 -4.67 -23.60 31.64
C GLU A 364 -5.17 -24.83 30.88
N HIS A 365 -5.44 -24.69 29.57
CA HIS A 365 -5.92 -25.79 28.75
C HIS A 365 -4.85 -26.89 28.56
N GLU A 366 -3.58 -26.53 28.36
CA GLU A 366 -2.46 -27.48 28.31
C GLU A 366 -2.25 -28.20 29.65
N LYS A 367 -2.56 -27.54 30.76
CA LYS A 367 -2.53 -28.16 32.08
C LYS A 367 -3.68 -29.15 32.25
N MET A 368 -4.91 -28.77 31.89
CA MET A 368 -6.06 -29.68 31.89
C MET A 368 -5.80 -30.95 31.05
N ASN A 369 -5.25 -30.80 29.85
CA ASN A 369 -4.92 -31.95 28.99
C ASN A 369 -3.83 -32.87 29.56
N ARG A 370 -2.94 -32.35 30.41
CA ARG A 370 -1.93 -33.13 31.14
C ARG A 370 -2.53 -33.84 32.34
N ASP A 371 -3.36 -33.14 33.11
CA ASP A 371 -3.97 -33.64 34.36
C ASP A 371 -5.09 -34.66 34.08
N GLU A 372 -5.81 -34.53 32.97
CA GLU A 372 -6.86 -35.49 32.57
C GLU A 372 -6.32 -36.85 32.10
N GLY A 373 -5.00 -37.05 32.07
CA GLY A 373 -4.40 -38.36 31.83
C GLY A 373 -5.00 -39.02 30.59
N ILE A 374 -4.90 -38.37 29.43
CA ILE A 374 -5.33 -38.95 28.15
C ILE A 374 -4.36 -40.09 27.79
N GLU A 375 -4.47 -41.19 28.51
CA GLU A 375 -4.01 -42.54 28.18
C GLU A 375 -4.96 -43.23 27.20
N LYS A 376 -5.99 -42.53 26.68
CA LYS A 376 -7.06 -43.13 25.85
C LYS A 376 -6.96 -42.92 24.34
N TYR A 377 -5.82 -42.52 23.82
CA TYR A 377 -5.51 -42.68 22.39
C TYR A 377 -4.29 -43.58 22.22
N GLY A 378 -4.42 -44.81 22.72
CA GLY A 378 -3.61 -45.94 22.28
C GLY A 378 -4.30 -46.61 21.09
N ASP A 379 -3.61 -46.63 19.95
CA ASP A 379 -3.57 -47.75 18.99
C ASP A 379 -4.80 -48.26 18.24
N ASP A 380 -5.95 -47.57 18.21
CA ASP A 380 -7.12 -48.06 17.42
C ASP A 380 -7.30 -47.43 16.02
N ASP A 381 -6.26 -46.81 15.44
CA ASP A 381 -6.32 -46.24 14.07
C ASP A 381 -5.74 -47.14 12.97
N ASN A 382 -5.81 -48.47 13.17
CA ASN A 382 -5.55 -49.48 12.15
C ASN A 382 -6.83 -50.16 11.63
N ARG A 383 -7.98 -49.46 11.65
CA ARG A 383 -9.23 -49.90 10.99
C ARG A 383 -10.09 -48.76 10.45
N LEU A 384 -9.72 -48.21 9.29
CA LEU A 384 -10.49 -48.18 8.01
C LEU A 384 -9.98 -47.10 7.07
#